data_AF-A0AA90HD86-F1
#
_entry.id   AF-A0AA90HD86-F1
#
_cell.length_a   1.000
_cell.length_b   1.000
_cell.length_c   1.000
_cell.angle_alpha   90.00
_cell.angle_beta   90.00
_cell.angle_gamma   90.00
#
_symmetry.space_group_name_H-M   'P 1'
#
loop_
_entity.id
_entity.type
_entity.pdbx_description
1 polymer ?
#
loop_
_entity_poly.entity_id
_entity_poly.type
_entity_poly.pdbx_seq_one_letter_code
_entity_poly.pdbx_strand_id
1 'polypeptide(L)'
;MSRRSLDRREFKQVQRRRLAAHGLGGEVVRPVERESFAEVVRLALTVHGVPLLEGMLAGGSPLFDGLVALDALALALLDLRSGHYEEEHHAQLLEVIDLHLAAAAFL
;
A
#
# COMPACT_ATOMS: atom_id res chain seq x y z
N MET A 1 12.54 -13.26 22.43
CA MET A 1 11.17 -13.04 21.94
C MET A 1 11.21 -13.00 20.42
N SER A 2 10.70 -14.03 19.74
CA SER A 2 10.71 -14.10 18.27
C SER A 2 9.60 -13.23 17.71
N ARG A 3 9.91 -12.22 16.89
CA ARG A 3 8.93 -11.46 16.10
C ARG A 3 8.22 -12.47 15.19
N ARG A 4 6.93 -12.76 15.42
CA ARG A 4 6.11 -13.48 14.45
C ARG A 4 5.97 -12.59 13.22
N SER A 5 6.83 -12.79 12.22
CA SER A 5 6.46 -12.46 10.84
C SER A 5 5.27 -13.35 10.49
N LEU A 6 4.15 -12.76 10.11
CA LEU A 6 3.05 -13.53 9.50
C LEU A 6 3.62 -14.25 8.28
N ASP A 7 3.38 -15.56 8.19
CA ASP A 7 3.76 -16.33 7.00
C ASP A 7 3.13 -15.65 5.78
N ARG A 8 3.95 -15.32 4.78
CA ARG A 8 3.54 -14.67 3.52
C ARG A 8 2.32 -15.35 2.90
N ARG A 9 2.16 -16.67 3.09
CA ARG A 9 1.00 -17.43 2.62
C ARG A 9 -0.28 -17.10 3.39
N GLU A 10 -0.21 -16.97 4.71
CA GLU A 10 -1.36 -16.61 5.55
C GLU A 10 -1.81 -15.18 5.25
N PHE A 11 -0.87 -14.25 5.11
CA PHE A 11 -1.16 -12.86 4.74
C PHE A 11 -1.90 -12.77 3.39
N LYS A 12 -1.44 -13.51 2.37
CA LYS A 12 -2.11 -13.60 1.06
C LYS A 12 -3.54 -14.16 1.16
N GLN A 13 -3.79 -15.14 2.03
CA GLN A 13 -5.14 -15.67 2.21
C GLN A 13 -6.09 -14.68 2.93
N VAL A 14 -5.57 -13.90 3.88
CA VAL A 14 -6.34 -12.83 4.52
C VAL A 14 -6.73 -11.76 3.49
N GLN A 15 -5.79 -11.33 2.64
CA GLN A 15 -6.07 -10.36 1.58
C GLN A 15 -7.13 -10.86 0.59
N ARG A 16 -7.03 -12.11 0.12
CA ARG A 16 -8.05 -12.72 -0.78
C ARG A 16 -9.45 -12.71 -0.19
N ARG A 17 -9.58 -13.07 1.10
CA ARG A 17 -10.88 -13.08 1.79
C ARG A 17 -11.48 -11.69 1.91
N ARG A 18 -10.65 -10.68 2.20
CA ARG A 18 -11.10 -9.28 2.28
C ARG A 18 -11.55 -8.76 0.91
N LEU A 19 -10.75 -8.98 -0.13
CA LEU A 19 -11.09 -8.54 -1.50
C LEU A 19 -12.38 -9.22 -2.02
N ALA A 20 -12.56 -10.51 -1.75
CA ALA A 20 -13.80 -11.23 -2.10
C ALA A 20 -15.02 -10.70 -1.34
N ALA A 21 -14.87 -10.34 -0.06
CA ALA A 21 -15.97 -9.78 0.74
C ALA A 21 -16.47 -8.41 0.24
N HIS A 22 -15.64 -7.69 -0.55
CA HIS A 22 -16.01 -6.43 -1.19
C HIS A 22 -16.56 -6.58 -2.61
N GLY A 23 -16.86 -7.81 -3.06
CA GLY A 23 -17.53 -8.06 -4.34
C GLY A 23 -16.63 -7.95 -5.57
N LEU A 24 -15.30 -7.99 -5.38
CA LEU A 24 -14.34 -7.94 -6.49
C LEU A 24 -14.29 -9.27 -7.27
N GLY A 25 -14.13 -9.16 -8.59
CA GLY A 25 -14.17 -10.27 -9.56
C GLY A 25 -13.07 -11.33 -9.35
N GLY A 26 -13.29 -12.52 -9.93
CA GLY A 26 -12.40 -13.67 -9.78
C GLY A 26 -10.97 -13.41 -10.26
N GLU A 27 -10.78 -12.56 -11.28
CA GLU A 27 -9.47 -12.12 -11.75
C GLU A 27 -8.69 -11.29 -10.72
N VAL A 28 -9.37 -10.60 -9.80
CA VAL A 28 -8.74 -9.80 -8.73
C VAL A 28 -8.42 -10.67 -7.51
N VAL A 29 -9.31 -11.62 -7.19
CA VAL A 29 -9.16 -12.54 -6.05
C VAL A 29 -8.15 -13.66 -6.37
N ARG A 30 -8.07 -14.08 -7.63
CA ARG A 30 -7.22 -15.16 -8.14
C ARG A 30 -6.58 -14.74 -9.48
N PRO A 31 -5.63 -13.79 -9.46
CA PRO A 31 -4.92 -13.39 -10.67
C PRO A 31 -4.25 -14.63 -11.30
N VAL A 32 -4.56 -14.86 -12.58
CA VAL A 32 -3.93 -15.90 -13.38
C VAL A 32 -2.66 -15.30 -13.96
N GLU A 33 -1.54 -15.94 -13.64
CA GLU A 33 -0.15 -15.58 -13.93
C GLU A 33 0.59 -14.76 -12.86
N ARG A 34 1.52 -15.47 -12.20
CA ARG A 34 2.42 -15.11 -11.10
C ARG A 34 1.78 -15.01 -9.73
N GLU A 35 2.40 -15.73 -8.79
CA GLU A 35 2.12 -15.74 -7.35
C GLU A 35 2.38 -14.38 -6.66
N SER A 36 2.07 -13.25 -7.28
CA SER A 36 2.24 -11.92 -6.69
C SER A 36 1.01 -11.05 -6.93
N PHE A 37 0.56 -10.36 -5.87
CA PHE A 37 -0.43 -9.28 -5.99
C PHE A 37 0.19 -7.99 -6.55
N ALA A 38 1.44 -8.03 -7.01
CA ALA A 38 2.19 -6.88 -7.54
C ALA A 38 1.39 -6.04 -8.52
N GLU A 39 0.70 -6.67 -9.49
CA GLU A 39 -0.02 -5.90 -10.50
C GLU A 39 -1.25 -5.18 -9.91
N VAL A 40 -1.95 -5.83 -8.98
CA VAL A 40 -3.07 -5.23 -8.24
C VAL A 40 -2.57 -4.07 -7.38
N VAL A 41 -1.47 -4.27 -6.65
CA VAL A 41 -0.86 -3.26 -5.77
C VAL A 41 -0.33 -2.09 -6.59
N ARG A 42 0.38 -2.36 -7.70
CA ARG A 42 0.83 -1.35 -8.64
C ARG A 42 -0.34 -0.52 -9.12
N LEU A 43 -1.39 -1.15 -9.65
CA LEU A 43 -2.56 -0.43 -10.17
C LEU A 43 -3.23 0.39 -9.07
N ALA A 44 -3.42 -0.17 -7.87
CA ALA A 44 -3.99 0.54 -6.74
C ALA A 44 -3.16 1.77 -6.36
N LEU A 45 -1.84 1.64 -6.26
CA LEU A 45 -0.96 2.76 -5.91
C LEU A 45 -0.89 3.82 -7.00
N THR A 46 -0.78 3.43 -8.27
CA THR A 46 -0.67 4.40 -9.37
C THR A 46 -1.99 5.13 -9.64
N VAL A 47 -3.13 4.47 -9.45
CA VAL A 47 -4.45 5.08 -9.73
C VAL A 47 -5.01 5.80 -8.50
N HIS A 48 -4.91 5.20 -7.32
CA HIS A 48 -5.55 5.71 -6.09
C HIS A 48 -4.56 6.14 -5.02
N GLY A 49 -3.38 5.51 -4.94
CA GLY A 49 -2.37 5.84 -3.95
C GLY A 49 -1.74 7.21 -4.18
N VAL A 50 -1.40 7.55 -5.43
CA VAL A 50 -0.74 8.83 -5.79
C VAL A 50 -1.51 10.04 -5.24
N PRO A 51 -2.83 10.22 -5.48
CA PRO A 51 -3.57 11.34 -4.92
C PRO A 51 -3.57 11.39 -3.38
N LEU A 52 -3.61 10.23 -2.71
CA LEU A 52 -3.59 10.15 -1.25
C LEU A 52 -2.23 10.57 -0.68
N LEU A 53 -1.15 10.08 -1.29
CA LEU A 53 0.22 10.42 -0.90
C LEU A 53 0.53 11.90 -1.16
N GLU A 54 0.03 12.47 -2.27
CA GLU A 54 0.08 13.91 -2.53
C GLU A 54 -0.65 14.70 -1.44
N GLY A 55 -1.84 14.24 -1.05
CA GLY A 55 -2.60 14.82 0.06
C GLY A 55 -1.84 14.78 1.38
N MET A 56 -1.17 13.67 1.68
CA MET A 56 -0.33 13.54 2.87
C MET A 56 0.83 14.54 2.88
N LEU A 57 1.54 14.70 1.76
CA LEU A 57 2.67 15.63 1.66
C LEU A 57 2.22 17.09 1.74
N ALA A 58 1.09 17.44 1.12
CA ALA A 58 0.57 18.81 1.09
C ALA A 58 -0.12 19.21 2.41
N GLY A 59 -0.90 18.31 2.99
CA GLY A 59 -1.68 18.54 4.21
C GLY A 59 -0.92 18.24 5.50
N GLY A 60 0.24 17.60 5.41
CA GLY A 60 0.93 17.03 6.56
C GLY A 60 0.35 15.68 6.96
N SER A 61 1.13 14.93 7.72
CA SER A 61 0.72 13.65 8.27
C SER A 61 1.24 13.52 9.71
N PRO A 62 0.42 13.01 10.65
CA PRO A 62 0.90 12.66 12.00
C PRO A 62 2.05 11.64 11.99
N LEU A 63 2.26 10.95 10.87
CA LEU A 63 3.34 9.97 10.72
C LEU A 63 4.72 10.60 10.45
N PHE A 64 4.78 11.88 10.06
CA PHE A 64 6.05 12.51 9.70
C PHE A 64 7.00 12.70 10.90
N ASP A 65 6.47 12.67 12.12
CA ASP A 65 7.25 12.76 13.36
C ASP A 65 7.82 11.39 13.80
N GLY A 66 8.48 10.69 12.86
CA GLY A 66 9.35 9.55 13.16
C GLY A 66 8.92 8.19 12.59
N LEU A 67 7.74 8.08 11.97
CA LEU A 67 7.29 6.83 11.32
C LEU A 67 7.54 6.83 9.81
N VAL A 68 7.38 7.98 9.16
CA VAL A 68 7.58 8.14 7.72
C VAL A 68 8.45 9.36 7.46
N ALA A 69 9.58 9.17 6.77
CA ALA A 69 10.41 10.29 6.36
C ALA A 69 9.75 11.01 5.18
N LEU A 70 9.54 12.33 5.31
CA LEU A 70 8.90 13.15 4.28
C LEU A 70 9.63 13.05 2.94
N ASP A 71 10.96 13.15 2.95
CA ASP A 71 11.78 13.06 1.74
C ASP A 71 11.68 11.69 1.07
N ALA A 72 11.64 10.61 1.86
CA ALA A 72 11.48 9.26 1.33
C ALA A 72 10.10 9.08 0.67
N LEU A 73 9.05 9.64 1.27
CA LEU A 73 7.70 9.62 0.70
C LEU A 73 7.62 10.41 -0.61
N ALA A 74 8.27 11.59 -0.65
CA ALA A 74 8.32 12.42 -1.85
C ALA A 74 9.06 11.73 -3.00
N LEU A 75 10.16 11.03 -2.72
CA LEU A 75 10.90 10.25 -3.71
C LEU A 75 10.06 9.07 -4.24
N ALA A 76 9.44 8.29 -3.35
CA ALA A 76 8.59 7.17 -3.76
C ALA A 76 7.39 7.64 -4.61
N LEU A 77 6.81 8.80 -4.28
CA LEU A 77 5.76 9.41 -5.09
C LEU A 77 6.25 9.83 -6.49
N LEU A 78 7.46 10.36 -6.59
CA LEU A 78 8.08 10.71 -7.88
C LEU A 78 8.25 9.47 -8.77
N ASP A 79 8.73 8.37 -8.19
CA ASP A 79 8.89 7.10 -8.89
C ASP A 79 7.54 6.59 -9.42
N LEU A 80 6.50 6.57 -8.57
CA LEU A 80 5.15 6.17 -9.00
C LEU A 80 4.60 7.05 -10.12
N ARG A 81 4.81 8.37 -10.07
CA ARG A 81 4.39 9.31 -11.12
C ARG A 81 5.13 9.09 -12.44
N SER A 82 6.38 8.65 -12.38
CA SER A 82 7.17 8.30 -13.57
C SER A 82 6.76 6.95 -14.18
N GLY A 83 5.83 6.23 -13.55
CA GLY A 83 5.44 4.88 -13.93
C GLY A 83 6.41 3.81 -13.45
N HIS A 84 7.40 4.17 -12.63
CA HIS A 84 8.34 3.22 -12.04
C HIS A 84 7.72 2.57 -10.80
N TYR A 85 7.45 1.27 -10.88
CA TYR A 85 6.95 0.49 -9.75
C TYR A 85 7.90 -0.68 -9.44
N GLU A 86 8.45 -0.65 -8.23
CA GLU A 86 9.23 -1.71 -7.62
C GLU A 86 8.45 -2.31 -6.42
N GLU A 87 8.14 -3.60 -6.46
CA GLU A 87 7.21 -4.23 -5.50
C GLU A 87 7.73 -4.20 -4.06
N GLU A 88 9.02 -4.48 -3.84
CA GLU A 88 9.56 -4.60 -2.48
C GLU A 88 9.57 -3.26 -1.75
N HIS A 89 9.74 -2.18 -2.50
CA HIS A 89 9.74 -0.83 -1.98
C HIS A 89 8.33 -0.20 -1.94
N HIS A 90 7.60 -0.19 -3.05
CA HIS A 90 6.36 0.57 -3.13
C HIS A 90 5.16 -0.11 -2.49
N ALA A 91 5.13 -1.44 -2.35
CA ALA A 91 3.99 -2.11 -1.74
C ALA A 91 3.74 -1.64 -0.28
N GLN A 92 4.79 -1.19 0.41
CA GLN A 92 4.71 -0.64 1.78
C GLN A 92 3.92 0.67 1.85
N LEU A 93 3.78 1.40 0.73
CA LEU A 93 3.00 2.63 0.69
C LEU A 93 1.52 2.41 0.98
N LEU A 94 0.99 1.20 0.74
CA LEU A 94 -0.37 0.85 1.15
C LEU A 94 -0.54 0.89 2.68
N GLU A 95 0.46 0.43 3.42
CA GLU A 95 0.46 0.48 4.89
C GLU A 95 0.60 1.93 5.38
N VAL A 96 1.47 2.72 4.74
CA VAL A 96 1.61 4.16 5.04
C VAL A 96 0.29 4.92 4.86
N ILE A 97 -0.43 4.65 3.76
CA ILE A 97 -1.75 5.25 3.50
C ILE A 97 -2.76 4.82 4.57
N ASP A 98 -2.83 3.53 4.89
CA ASP A 98 -3.76 2.99 5.89
C ASP A 98 -3.51 3.61 7.28
N LEU A 99 -2.25 3.66 7.71
CA LEU A 99 -1.87 4.28 8.99
C LEU A 99 -2.18 5.78 9.00
N HIS A 100 -1.96 6.49 7.90
CA HIS A 100 -2.26 7.92 7.83
C HIS A 100 -3.76 8.17 7.98
N LEU A 101 -4.59 7.43 7.24
CA LEU A 101 -6.05 7.55 7.32
C LEU A 101 -6.56 7.18 8.72
N ALA A 102 -5.99 6.14 9.34
CA ALA A 102 -6.32 5.77 10.71
C ALA A 102 -5.92 6.89 11.69
N ALA A 103 -4.69 7.40 11.63
CA ALA A 103 -4.23 8.46 12.52
C ALA A 103 -5.05 9.74 12.36
N ALA A 104 -5.34 10.16 11.13
CA ALA A 104 -6.14 11.35 10.83
C ALA A 104 -7.61 11.22 11.26
N ALA A 105 -8.13 10.00 11.45
CA ALA A 105 -9.50 9.80 11.94
C ALA A 105 -9.63 9.94 13.47
N PHE A 106 -8.52 9.87 14.22
CA PHE A 106 -8.53 9.83 15.69
C PHE A 106 -7.72 10.96 16.35
N LEU A 107 -7.09 11.83 15.57
CA LEU A 107 -6.34 13.01 16.02
C LEU A 107 -6.98 14.28 15.44
#